data_AF-A0A3N8L5D7-F1
#
_entry.id   AF-A0A3N8L5D7-F1
#
_cell.length_a   1.000
_cell.length_b   1.000
_cell.length_c   1.000
_cell.angle_alpha   90.00
_cell.angle_beta   90.00
_cell.angle_gamma   90.00
#
_symmetry.space_group_name_H-M   'P 1'
#
loop_
_entity.id
_entity.type
_entity.pdbx_description
1 polymer ?
#
loop_
_entity_poly.entity_id
_entity_poly.type
_entity_poly.pdbx_seq_one_letter_code
_entity_poly.pdbx_strand_id
1 'polypeptide(L)'
;MSEQSTPTRHVDYEGFEIHVVPGPMPGDDTRFTYTGYVCHPGANPALPGHAVPFHADGEESFATLDEAAHEAVHIGKSIVDGTHPDLSVLSLVTHGY
;
A
#
# COMPACT_ATOMS: atom_id res chain seq x y z
N MET A 1 -4.81 22.28 -16.46
CA MET A 1 -5.16 20.85 -16.46
C MET A 1 -5.33 20.46 -15.01
N SER A 2 -6.49 19.93 -14.62
CA SER A 2 -6.74 19.57 -13.23
C SER A 2 -5.94 18.32 -12.93
N GLU A 3 -4.87 18.46 -12.16
CA GLU A 3 -4.21 17.36 -11.48
C GLU A 3 -5.28 16.73 -10.58
N GLN A 4 -5.93 15.66 -11.05
CA GLN A 4 -6.70 14.80 -10.16
C GLN A 4 -5.67 14.13 -9.28
N SER A 5 -5.30 14.81 -8.20
CA SER A 5 -4.57 14.21 -7.10
C SER A 5 -5.48 13.11 -6.58
N THR A 6 -5.30 11.88 -7.07
CA THR A 6 -6.05 10.75 -6.57
C THR A 6 -5.83 10.72 -5.06
N PRO A 7 -6.89 10.84 -4.24
CA PRO A 7 -6.71 10.98 -2.82
C PRO A 7 -6.04 9.71 -2.31
N THR A 8 -4.81 9.86 -1.84
CA THR A 8 -4.08 8.80 -1.14
C THR A 8 -4.94 8.39 0.04
N ARG A 9 -5.38 7.13 0.07
CA ARG A 9 -6.16 6.57 1.17
C ARG A 9 -5.17 6.00 2.17
N HIS A 10 -5.22 6.49 3.41
CA HIS A 10 -4.48 5.90 4.51
C HIS A 10 -5.45 5.32 5.55
N VAL A 11 -5.02 4.24 6.20
CA VAL A 11 -5.79 3.53 7.22
C VAL A 11 -4.87 3.16 8.37
N ASP A 12 -5.19 3.62 9.58
CA ASP A 12 -4.53 3.19 10.80
C ASP A 12 -5.04 1.80 11.22
N TYR A 13 -4.14 0.84 11.41
CA TYR A 13 -4.48 -0.53 11.79
C TYR A 13 -3.41 -1.14 12.70
N GLU A 14 -3.82 -1.62 13.88
CA GLU A 14 -2.95 -2.26 14.90
C GLU A 14 -1.62 -1.52 15.23
N GLY A 15 -1.62 -0.18 15.16
CA GLY A 15 -0.42 0.62 15.42
C GLY A 15 0.53 0.76 14.23
N PHE A 16 0.03 0.48 13.02
CA PHE A 16 0.67 0.76 11.73
C PHE A 16 -0.23 1.67 10.88
N GLU A 17 0.39 2.41 9.97
CA GLU A 17 -0.27 3.20 8.93
C GLU A 17 -0.17 2.44 7.60
N ILE A 18 -1.32 2.11 7.00
CA ILE A 18 -1.43 1.51 5.68
C ILE A 18 -1.73 2.62 4.68
N HIS A 19 -0.80 2.94 3.81
CA HIS A 19 -0.97 3.94 2.76
C HIS A 19 -1.24 3.27 1.42
N VAL A 20 -2.26 3.76 0.73
CA VAL A 20 -2.73 3.23 -0.55
C VAL A 20 -2.87 4.38 -1.54
N VAL A 21 -2.25 4.20 -2.70
CA VAL A 21 -2.30 5.14 -3.81
C VAL A 21 -2.84 4.41 -5.03
N PRO A 22 -4.17 4.42 -5.25
CA PRO A 22 -4.74 3.85 -6.47
C PRO A 22 -4.47 4.80 -7.65
N GLY A 23 -4.24 4.25 -8.83
CA GLY A 23 -3.91 5.01 -10.03
C GLY A 23 -4.24 4.26 -11.32
N PRO A 24 -4.23 4.93 -12.48
CA PRO A 24 -4.38 4.25 -13.76
C PRO A 24 -3.20 3.31 -14.02
N MET A 25 -3.46 2.16 -14.63
CA MET A 25 -2.42 1.20 -14.97
C MET A 25 -1.57 1.73 -16.14
N PRO A 26 -0.23 1.73 -16.04
CA PRO A 26 0.62 2.19 -17.13
C PRO A 26 0.46 1.29 -18.36
N GLY A 27 -0.08 1.85 -19.44
CA GLY A 27 -0.33 1.13 -20.68
C GLY A 27 -1.79 0.72 -20.89
N ASP A 28 -2.67 0.90 -19.90
CA ASP A 28 -4.10 0.64 -20.03
C ASP A 28 -4.94 1.66 -19.24
N ASP A 29 -5.46 2.68 -19.93
CA ASP A 29 -6.31 3.74 -19.36
C ASP A 29 -7.68 3.24 -18.89
N THR A 30 -8.06 2.00 -19.22
CA THR A 30 -9.34 1.40 -18.77
C THR A 30 -9.20 0.60 -17.49
N ARG A 31 -7.96 0.38 -17.04
CA ARG A 31 -7.63 -0.41 -15.87
C ARG A 31 -6.93 0.46 -14.83
N PHE A 32 -7.19 0.12 -13.58
CA PHE A 32 -6.59 0.80 -12.44
C PHE A 32 -5.73 -0.18 -11.68
N THR A 33 -4.63 0.30 -11.13
CA THR A 33 -3.78 -0.46 -10.22
C THR A 33 -3.63 0.35 -8.91
N TYR A 34 -2.89 -0.18 -7.95
CA TYR A 34 -2.56 0.54 -6.74
C TYR A 34 -1.11 0.32 -6.36
N THR A 35 -0.56 1.27 -5.62
CA THR A 35 0.69 1.09 -4.90
C THR A 35 0.40 1.25 -3.42
N GLY A 36 0.88 0.30 -2.62
CA GLY A 36 0.66 0.28 -1.19
C GLY A 36 1.96 0.25 -0.41
N TYR A 37 1.96 0.83 0.79
CA TYR A 37 3.02 0.59 1.76
C TYR A 37 2.48 0.65 3.18
N VAL A 38 3.07 -0.16 4.06
CA VAL A 38 2.78 -0.18 5.49
C VAL A 38 3.97 0.39 6.24
N CYS A 39 3.75 1.36 7.12
CA CYS A 39 4.79 1.93 7.98
C CYS A 39 4.31 2.10 9.42
N HIS A 40 5.22 2.35 10.34
CA HIS A 40 4.85 2.75 11.69
C HIS A 40 4.42 4.21 11.75
N PRO A 41 3.51 4.57 12.68
CA PRO A 41 3.16 5.96 12.94
C PRO A 41 4.39 6.78 13.28
N GLY A 42 4.65 7.81 12.47
CA GLY A 42 5.82 8.69 12.61
C GLY A 42 7.12 8.13 12.03
N ALA A 43 7.10 6.93 11.43
CA ALA A 43 8.23 6.45 10.64
C ALA A 43 8.26 7.18 9.29
N ASN A 44 9.46 7.39 8.74
CA ASN A 44 9.60 7.99 7.42
C ASN A 44 9.56 6.90 6.35
N PRO A 45 8.50 6.81 5.52
CA PRO A 45 8.39 5.77 4.50
C PRO A 45 9.44 5.90 3.39
N ALA A 46 10.10 7.05 3.26
CA ALA A 46 11.21 7.23 2.32
C ALA A 46 12.52 6.56 2.79
N LEU A 47 12.60 6.11 4.05
CA LEU A 47 13.78 5.43 4.58
C LEU A 47 13.67 3.90 4.39
N PRO A 48 14.74 3.23 3.91
CA PRO A 48 14.74 1.78 3.77
C PRO A 48 14.58 1.11 5.14
N GLY A 49 13.71 0.09 5.23
CA GLY A 49 13.43 -0.61 6.48
C GLY A 49 12.44 0.09 7.43
N HIS A 50 11.90 1.26 7.05
CA HIS A 50 10.85 1.96 7.81
C HIS A 50 9.44 1.80 7.22
N ALA A 51 9.36 1.30 5.99
CA ALA A 51 8.11 0.92 5.34
C ALA A 51 8.26 -0.43 4.62
N VAL A 52 7.19 -1.19 4.60
CA VAL A 52 7.02 -2.40 3.79
C VAL A 52 6.18 -2.04 2.58
N PRO A 53 6.78 -1.81 1.41
CA PRO A 53 6.01 -1.64 0.18
C PRO A 53 5.35 -2.97 -0.18
N PHE A 54 4.13 -2.89 -0.70
CA PHE A 54 3.41 -4.01 -1.27
C PHE A 54 2.78 -3.59 -2.59
N HIS A 55 2.75 -4.51 -3.54
CA HIS A 55 2.21 -4.24 -4.86
C HIS A 55 2.88 -3.04 -5.56
N ALA A 56 4.22 -2.92 -5.42
CA ALA A 56 4.99 -1.84 -6.01
C ALA A 56 5.01 -1.90 -7.55
N ASP A 57 4.91 -3.10 -8.09
CA ASP A 57 4.97 -3.40 -9.52
C ASP A 57 3.63 -3.14 -10.25
N GLY A 58 2.53 -2.93 -9.50
CA GLY A 58 1.22 -2.63 -10.07
C GLY A 58 0.69 -3.74 -10.99
N GLU A 59 1.06 -4.99 -10.73
CA GLU A 59 0.77 -6.15 -11.59
C GLU A 59 -0.73 -6.49 -11.63
N GLU A 60 -1.45 -6.20 -10.56
CA GLU A 60 -2.90 -6.37 -10.50
C GLU A 60 -3.59 -5.17 -11.11
N SER A 61 -4.64 -5.49 -11.85
CA SER A 61 -5.49 -4.52 -12.51
C SER A 61 -6.93 -4.70 -12.06
N PHE A 62 -7.59 -3.57 -11.84
CA PHE A 62 -8.94 -3.45 -11.31
C PHE A 62 -9.79 -2.66 -12.27
N ALA A 63 -11.10 -2.87 -12.22
CA ALA A 63 -12.03 -2.13 -13.05
C ALA A 63 -12.22 -0.68 -12.55
N THR A 64 -11.99 -0.44 -11.26
CA THR A 64 -12.19 0.88 -10.63
C THR A 64 -11.12 1.19 -9.58
N LEU A 65 -10.91 2.49 -9.32
CA LEU A 65 -10.04 2.97 -8.24
C LEU A 65 -10.50 2.53 -6.85
N ASP A 66 -11.81 2.36 -6.63
CA ASP A 66 -12.34 1.95 -5.32
C ASP A 66 -12.03 0.48 -5.03
N GLU A 67 -12.18 -0.38 -6.04
CA GLU A 67 -11.84 -1.81 -5.94
C GLU A 67 -10.34 -1.99 -5.68
N ALA A 68 -9.50 -1.28 -6.44
CA ALA A 68 -8.05 -1.24 -6.22
C ALA A 68 -7.71 -0.79 -4.79
N ALA A 69 -8.36 0.26 -4.29
CA ALA A 69 -8.12 0.74 -2.94
C ALA A 69 -8.61 -0.23 -1.86
N HIS A 70 -9.75 -0.88 -2.07
CA HIS A 70 -10.32 -1.84 -1.14
C HIS A 70 -9.40 -3.05 -0.98
N GLU A 71 -8.92 -3.59 -2.10
CA GLU A 71 -7.99 -4.71 -2.11
C GLU A 71 -6.66 -4.34 -1.46
N ALA A 72 -6.11 -3.17 -1.80
CA ALA A 72 -4.88 -2.69 -1.19
C ALA A 72 -4.97 -2.56 0.34
N VAL A 73 -6.10 -2.08 0.87
CA VAL A 73 -6.33 -2.03 2.32
C VAL A 73 -6.43 -3.43 2.91
N HIS A 74 -7.06 -4.38 2.20
CA HIS A 74 -7.12 -5.77 2.62
C HIS A 74 -5.72 -6.37 2.73
N ILE A 75 -4.92 -6.26 1.68
CA ILE A 75 -3.53 -6.72 1.65
C ILE A 75 -2.71 -6.07 2.75
N GLY A 76 -2.80 -4.73 2.91
CA GLY A 76 -2.11 -4.01 3.97
C GLY A 76 -2.43 -4.53 5.37
N LYS A 77 -3.70 -4.86 5.64
CA LYS A 77 -4.11 -5.48 6.92
C LYS A 77 -3.50 -6.87 7.08
N SER A 78 -3.54 -7.71 6.04
CA SER A 78 -2.91 -9.03 6.08
C SER A 78 -1.40 -8.98 6.34
N ILE A 79 -0.70 -7.94 5.86
CA ILE A 79 0.72 -7.71 6.14
C ILE A 79 0.94 -7.35 7.62
N VAL A 80 0.08 -6.52 8.18
CA VAL A 80 0.08 -6.14 9.60
C VAL A 80 -0.21 -7.35 10.49
N ASP A 81 -1.25 -8.12 10.17
CA ASP A 81 -1.60 -9.38 10.85
C ASP A 81 -0.53 -10.47 10.68
N GLY A 82 0.41 -10.32 9.74
CA GLY A 82 1.38 -11.36 9.39
C GLY A 82 0.77 -12.60 8.73
N THR A 83 -0.43 -12.45 8.12
CA THR A 83 -1.12 -13.50 7.36
C THR A 83 -0.84 -13.43 5.87
N HIS A 84 -0.21 -12.35 5.39
CA HIS A 84 0.19 -12.22 4.00
C HIS A 84 1.30 -13.24 3.67
N PRO A 85 1.21 -13.96 2.54
CA PRO A 85 2.09 -15.10 2.24
C PRO A 85 3.56 -14.72 2.03
N ASP A 86 3.83 -13.50 1.57
CA ASP A 86 5.17 -13.05 1.17
C ASP A 86 5.73 -11.89 2.02
N LEU A 87 4.84 -11.13 2.69
CA LEU A 87 5.17 -9.86 3.31
C LEU A 87 4.67 -9.84 4.76
N SER A 88 5.39 -9.17 5.65
CA SER A 88 4.96 -8.98 7.03
C SER A 88 5.61 -7.75 7.64
N VAL A 89 4.91 -7.08 8.55
CA VAL A 89 5.48 -6.02 9.39
C VAL A 89 6.56 -6.52 10.36
N LEU A 90 6.68 -7.83 10.59
CA LEU A 90 7.75 -8.41 11.40
C LEU A 90 9.15 -8.09 10.84
N SER A 91 9.27 -7.88 9.53
CA SER A 91 10.51 -7.42 8.90
C SER A 91 10.93 -6.02 9.36
N LEU A 92 9.98 -5.15 9.71
CA LEU A 92 10.22 -3.82 10.32
C LEU A 92 10.69 -3.97 11.78
N VAL A 93 10.07 -4.90 12.52
CA VAL A 93 10.35 -5.13 13.94
C VAL A 93 11.72 -5.81 14.16
N THR A 94 12.13 -6.68 13.25
CA THR A 94 13.39 -7.44 13.37
C THR A 94 14.63 -6.59 13.09
N HIS A 95 14.49 -5.48 12.36
CA HIS A 95 15.54 -4.47 12.18
C HIS A 95 15.49 -3.36 13.24
N GLY A 96 14.94 -3.68 14.42
CA GLY A 96 14.85 -2.79 15.56
C GLY A 96 16.15 -2.05 15.85
N TYR A 97 16.02 -0.72 15.91
CA TYR A 97 16.94 0.30 16.40
C TYR A 97 17.99 -0.16 17.43
#